data_AF-A0A3N5Z6C0-F1
#
_entry.id   AF-A0A3N5Z6C0-F1
#
_cell.length_a   1.000
_cell.length_b   1.000
_cell.length_c   1.000
_cell.angle_alpha   90.00
_cell.angle_beta   90.00
_cell.angle_gamma   90.00
#
_symmetry.space_group_name_H-M   'P 1'
#
loop_
_entity.id
_entity.type
_entity.pdbx_description
1 polymer ?
#
loop_
_entity_poly.entity_id
_entity_poly.type
_entity_poly.pdbx_seq_one_letter_code
_entity_poly.pdbx_strand_id
1 'polypeptide(L)' 'MSSHKVTFLPNKQTSAFQTGTTLREAALDLGILLDSDCAGIGTCGQCRVR' A
#
# COMPACT_ATOMS: atom_id res chain seq x y z
N MET A 1 -9.39 -16.85 6.21
CA MET A 1 -8.63 -15.88 5.40
C MET A 1 -7.56 -15.30 6.29
N SER A 2 -6.30 -15.26 5.84
CA SER A 2 -5.19 -14.71 6.64
C SER A 2 -5.17 -13.20 6.49
N SER A 3 -4.93 -12.48 7.59
CA SER A 3 -4.78 -11.04 7.58
C SER A 3 -3.39 -10.65 8.07
N HIS A 4 -2.79 -9.65 7.44
CA HIS A 4 -1.49 -9.11 7.82
C HIS A 4 -1.65 -7.67 8.31
N LYS A 5 -0.94 -7.35 9.38
CA LYS A 5 -0.87 -5.98 9.91
C LYS A 5 0.23 -5.24 9.17
N VAL A 6 -0.11 -4.12 8.53
CA VAL A 6 0.80 -3.31 7.75
C VAL A 6 0.87 -1.91 8.36
N THR A 7 2.08 -1.41 8.57
CA THR A 7 2.33 -0.06 9.07
C THR A 7 2.97 0.79 7.98
N PHE A 8 2.32 1.89 7.61
CA PHE A 8 2.84 2.87 6.67
C PHE A 8 3.57 4.00 7.42
N LEU A 9 4.83 4.21 7.05
CA LEU A 9 5.70 5.26 7.58
C LEU A 9 5.86 6.38 6.53
N PRO A 10 6.07 7.65 6.95
CA PRO A 10 6.35 8.13 8.31
C PRO A 10 5.09 8.38 9.18
N ASN A 11 3.89 8.33 8.61
CA ASN A 11 2.64 8.69 9.30
C ASN A 11 2.25 7.72 10.44
N LYS A 12 2.95 6.57 10.56
CA LYS A 12 2.73 5.52 11.55
C LYS A 12 1.29 4.97 11.55
N GLN A 13 0.60 5.08 10.42
CA GLN A 13 -0.73 4.52 10.26
C GLN A 13 -0.61 3.01 10.12
N THR A 14 -1.41 2.28 10.88
CA THR A 14 -1.35 0.83 10.92
C THR A 14 -2.74 0.25 10.82
N SER A 15 -2.93 -0.70 9.91
CA SER A 15 -4.19 -1.42 9.75
C SER A 15 -3.96 -2.86 9.32
N ALA A 16 -4.99 -3.69 9.48
CA ALA A 16 -4.98 -5.09 9.10
C ALA A 16 -5.66 -5.26 7.74
N PHE A 17 -4.94 -5.87 6.81
CA PHE A 17 -5.42 -6.14 5.45
C PHE A 17 -5.45 -7.63 5.19
N GLN A 18 -6.35 -8.08 4.32
CA GLN A 18 -6.41 -9.48 3.93
C GLN A 18 -5.24 -9.83 3.02
N THR A 19 -4.80 -11.08 3.08
CA THR A 19 -3.84 -11.60 2.10
C THR A 19 -4.43 -11.46 0.70
N GLY A 20 -3.67 -10.82 -0.21
CA GLY A 20 -4.10 -10.51 -1.57
C GLY A 20 -4.35 -9.02 -1.81
N THR A 21 -4.60 -8.23 -0.77
CA THR A 21 -4.65 -6.76 -0.88
C THR A 21 -3.26 -6.23 -1.24
N THR A 22 -3.17 -5.40 -2.28
CA THR A 22 -1.91 -4.77 -2.67
C THR A 22 -1.54 -3.65 -1.71
N LEU A 23 -0.24 -3.34 -1.57
CA LEU A 23 0.19 -2.21 -0.73
C LEU A 23 -0.36 -0.87 -1.22
N ARG A 24 -0.63 -0.73 -2.53
CA ARG A 24 -1.24 0.48 -3.09
C ARG A 24 -2.69 0.64 -2.64
N GLU A 25 -3.48 -0.42 -2.71
CA GLU A 25 -4.86 -0.42 -2.20
C GLU A 25 -4.88 -0.15 -0.70
N ALA A 26 -4.02 -0.81 0.07
CA ALA A 26 -3.89 -0.59 1.51
C ALA A 26 -3.49 0.85 1.86
N ALA A 27 -2.64 1.49 1.06
CA ALA A 27 -2.29 2.89 1.22
C ALA A 27 -3.49 3.81 0.94
N LEU A 28 -4.23 3.56 -0.14
CA LEU A 28 -5.44 4.31 -0.50
C LEU A 28 -6.54 4.19 0.56
N ASP A 29 -6.76 3.00 1.12
CA ASP A 29 -7.71 2.76 2.22
C ASP A 29 -7.37 3.59 3.47
N LEU A 30 -6.09 3.87 3.69
CA LEU A 30 -5.59 4.71 4.78
C LEU A 30 -5.55 6.20 4.42
N GLY A 31 -5.97 6.57 3.20
CA GLY A 31 -5.92 7.95 2.69
C GLY A 31 -4.51 8.41 2.31
N ILE A 32 -3.57 7.49 2.14
CA ILE A 32 -2.21 7.78 1.66
C ILE A 32 -2.23 7.73 0.14
N LEU A 33 -2.12 8.91 -0.49
CA LEU A 33 -2.00 9.00 -1.94
C LEU A 33 -0.56 8.65 -2.36
N LEU A 34 -0.41 7.58 -3.14
CA LEU A 34 0.85 7.25 -3.78
C LEU A 34 0.82 7.77 -5.21
N ASP A 35 1.70 8.72 -5.52
CA ASP A 35 1.89 9.17 -6.90
C ASP A 35 2.42 7.99 -7.73
N SER A 36 1.66 7.62 -8.75
CA SER A 36 1.98 6.50 -9.62
C SER A 36 1.52 6.75 -11.04
N ASP A 37 2.46 6.91 -11.97
CA ASP A 37 2.14 7.06 -13.40
C ASP A 37 1.75 5.73 -14.05
N CYS A 38 2.12 4.60 -13.44
CA CYS A 38 1.81 3.27 -13.95
C CYS A 38 0.42 2.74 -13.55
N ALA A 39 -0.45 3.57 -12.96
CA ALA A 39 -1.82 3.21 -12.57
C ALA A 39 -1.95 1.92 -11.74
N GLY A 40 -0.91 1.54 -10.98
CA GLY A 40 -0.89 0.30 -10.18
C GLY A 40 -0.40 -0.95 -10.90
N ILE A 41 0.02 -0.87 -12.17
CA ILE A 41 0.58 -2.00 -12.93
C ILE A 41 1.98 -2.40 -12.41
N GLY A 42 2.71 -1.47 -11.77
CA GLY A 42 4.01 -1.74 -11.16
C GLY A 42 5.21 -1.61 -12.11
N THR A 43 5.03 -1.01 -13.29
CA THR A 43 6.11 -0.80 -14.28
C THR A 43 6.96 0.44 -14.00
N CYS A 44 6.43 1.41 -13.26
CA CYS A 44 7.08 2.69 -13.02
C CYS A 44 8.07 2.69 -11.83
N GLY A 45 7.91 1.76 -10.88
CA GLY A 45 8.79 1.64 -9.71
C GLY A 45 8.70 2.78 -8.68
N GLN A 46 7.84 3.79 -8.89
CA GLN A 46 7.71 4.96 -8.01
C GLN A 46 7.28 4.59 -6.59
N CYS A 47 6.33 3.67 -6.46
CA CYS A 47 5.81 3.20 -5.17
C CYS A 47 6.56 1.96 -4.63
N ARG A 48 7.79 1.70 -5.08
CA ARG A 48 8.58 0.54 -4.65
C ARG A 48 9.11 0.75 -3.23
N VAL A 49 8.68 -0.11 -2.31
CA VAL A 49 9.16 -0.14 -0.92
C VAL A 49 10.34 -1.12 -0.76
N ARG A 50 11.19 -0.88 0.25
CA ARG A 50 12.30 -1.75 0.65
C ARG A 50 12.03 -2.32 2.03
#